data_AF-A0A1G6W4J3-F1
#
_entry.id   AF-A0A1G6W4J3-F1
#
_cell.length_a   1.000
_cell.length_b   1.000
_cell.length_c   1.000
_cell.angle_alpha   90.00
_cell.angle_beta   90.00
_cell.angle_gamma   90.00
#
_symmetry.space_group_name_H-M   'P 1'
#
loop_
_entity.id
_entity.type
_entity.pdbx_description
1 polymer ?
#
loop_
_entity_poly.entity_id
_entity_poly.type
_entity_poly.pdbx_seq_one_letter_code
_entity_poly.pdbx_strand_id
1 'polypeptide(L)'
;MTHTAAPPDARTRRERVVAAAVGALLLVGVLLAPLLGPDGVPLVSPPGTPQRLVVVGVPGLGVGELDPALLDGRPAVVGSVATDTAVSTGGCAADGWATLSAGAPASTGRRCAVGVDELGGVTGWREVQDAAATAGATLGRLGDSGCVAAVGSAAALGAARSDGTTAEWLPVADWVSGGYASACPVVLVDGQELFGSERSEAVAALADQPGTQVWVLGIGPGALRSDSAPRPFLAFGDGLTEGRLVGADGGEPRITDVAGTLRSVVSGTSALELLTVRAGQVGAVAATALVEQQGAQGRRDGIWAGLVVTGLALSVVALLGARSRLVRRLRPSWAVALAALPAGLQLTGLTWWWRLPSEPLAVTGVLVGTVLVALAARALATRLAAPAWLMAAAVSAGTLLATMLTTLLAGASLPGGLLSPSPGRAAEPAWLPAAAVLAVTVLGTTAGLLLRRRRHP
;
A
#
# COMPACT_ATOMS: atom_id res chain seq x y z
N MET A 1 -12.71 -37.29 -63.75
CA MET A 1 -11.69 -37.12 -62.71
C MET A 1 -12.26 -36.23 -61.63
N THR A 2 -12.75 -36.82 -60.55
CA THR A 2 -13.33 -36.13 -59.40
C THR A 2 -12.21 -35.79 -58.42
N HIS A 3 -11.83 -34.52 -58.34
CA HIS A 3 -10.91 -34.04 -57.31
C HIS A 3 -11.59 -34.17 -55.94
N THR A 4 -11.21 -35.20 -55.20
CA THR A 4 -11.57 -35.36 -53.79
C THR A 4 -10.80 -34.30 -53.00
N ALA A 5 -11.49 -33.24 -52.58
CA ALA A 5 -10.91 -32.20 -51.76
C ALA A 5 -10.42 -32.81 -50.45
N ALA A 6 -9.12 -32.66 -50.16
CA ALA A 6 -8.52 -33.15 -48.93
C ALA A 6 -9.26 -32.54 -47.71
N PRO A 7 -9.58 -33.34 -46.68
CA PRO A 7 -10.30 -32.85 -45.51
C PRO A 7 -9.49 -31.71 -44.86
N PRO A 8 -10.17 -30.62 -44.43
CA PRO A 8 -9.49 -29.49 -43.83
C PRO A 8 -8.68 -29.94 -42.62
N ASP A 9 -7.39 -29.58 -42.66
CA ASP A 9 -6.37 -29.99 -41.71
C ASP A 9 -6.83 -29.78 -40.26
N ALA A 10 -6.87 -30.85 -39.45
CA ALA A 10 -7.38 -30.84 -38.07
C ALA A 10 -6.72 -29.76 -37.19
N ARG A 11 -5.52 -29.33 -37.58
CA ARG A 11 -4.74 -28.25 -36.97
C ARG A 11 -5.41 -26.88 -37.12
N THR A 12 -5.95 -26.56 -38.30
CA THR A 12 -6.67 -25.29 -38.54
C THR A 12 -7.99 -25.21 -37.79
N ARG A 13 -8.64 -26.37 -37.53
CA ARG A 13 -9.87 -26.44 -36.73
C ARG A 13 -9.57 -26.16 -35.26
N ARG A 14 -8.49 -26.71 -34.70
CA ARG A 14 -8.03 -26.41 -33.33
C ARG A 14 -7.63 -24.95 -33.15
N GLU A 15 -6.87 -24.37 -34.08
CA GLU A 15 -6.45 -22.95 -33.99
C GLU A 15 -7.65 -21.99 -33.98
N ARG A 16 -8.68 -22.26 -34.79
CA ARG A 16 -9.90 -21.45 -34.82
C ARG A 16 -10.73 -21.56 -33.54
N VAL A 17 -10.84 -22.75 -32.98
CA VAL A 17 -11.58 -22.98 -31.73
C VAL A 17 -10.90 -22.28 -30.56
N VAL A 18 -9.57 -22.33 -30.48
CA VAL A 18 -8.81 -21.63 -29.42
C VAL A 18 -8.94 -20.12 -29.57
N ALA A 19 -8.80 -19.57 -30.78
CA ALA A 19 -8.95 -18.13 -31.01
C ALA A 19 -10.38 -17.64 -30.68
N ALA A 20 -11.41 -18.41 -31.05
CA ALA A 20 -12.79 -18.09 -30.71
C ALA A 20 -13.07 -18.18 -29.21
N ALA A 21 -12.52 -19.18 -28.52
CA ALA A 21 -12.67 -19.33 -27.07
C ALA A 21 -12.00 -18.17 -26.30
N VAL A 22 -10.79 -17.77 -26.70
CA VAL A 22 -10.09 -16.62 -26.12
C VAL A 22 -10.85 -15.31 -26.39
N GLY A 23 -11.35 -15.13 -27.62
CA GLY A 23 -12.16 -13.97 -27.98
C GLY A 23 -13.46 -13.89 -27.17
N ALA A 24 -14.16 -15.00 -26.99
CA ALA A 24 -15.38 -15.07 -26.20
C ALA A 24 -15.13 -14.77 -24.71
N LEU A 25 -14.05 -15.31 -24.12
CA LEU A 25 -13.66 -15.03 -22.73
C LEU A 25 -13.34 -13.55 -22.50
N LEU A 26 -12.63 -12.91 -23.44
CA LEU A 26 -12.36 -11.48 -23.39
C LEU A 26 -13.64 -10.64 -23.48
N LEU A 27 -14.57 -11.03 -24.36
CA LEU A 27 -15.81 -10.30 -24.57
C LEU A 27 -16.77 -10.40 -23.36
N VAL A 28 -16.83 -11.57 -22.71
CA VAL A 28 -17.55 -11.76 -21.46
C VAL A 28 -16.94 -10.94 -20.32
N GLY A 29 -15.61 -10.87 -20.22
CA GLY A 29 -14.92 -10.04 -19.22
C GLY A 29 -15.23 -8.54 -19.37
N VAL A 30 -15.28 -8.03 -20.61
CA VAL A 30 -15.61 -6.63 -20.89
C VAL A 30 -17.07 -6.31 -20.56
N LEU A 31 -18.01 -7.23 -20.84
CA LEU A 31 -19.44 -7.03 -20.57
C LEU A 31 -19.79 -7.08 -19.08
N LEU A 32 -19.04 -7.84 -18.26
CA LEU A 32 -19.29 -7.96 -16.82
C LEU A 32 -18.64 -6.84 -15.98
N ALA A 33 -17.60 -6.18 -16.49
CA ALA A 33 -16.88 -5.13 -15.78
C ALA A 33 -17.74 -3.96 -15.25
N PRO A 34 -18.74 -3.41 -15.98
CA PRO A 34 -19.56 -2.30 -15.48
C PRO A 34 -20.68 -2.73 -14.51
N LEU A 35 -21.05 -4.01 -14.46
CA LEU A 35 -22.12 -4.53 -13.58
C LEU A 35 -21.66 -4.82 -12.14
N LEU A 36 -20.34 -4.81 -11.90
CA LEU A 36 -19.70 -5.15 -10.62
C LEU A 36 -19.00 -3.94 -9.96
N GLY A 37 -19.40 -2.72 -10.31
CA GLY A 37 -18.82 -1.50 -9.76
C GLY A 37 -18.90 -1.46 -8.23
N PRO A 38 -17.81 -1.13 -7.51
CA PRO A 38 -17.75 -1.12 -6.04
C PRO A 38 -18.51 0.06 -5.39
N ASP A 39 -19.46 0.68 -6.09
CA ASP A 39 -20.11 1.95 -5.71
C ASP A 39 -21.12 1.82 -4.55
N GLY A 40 -21.02 0.79 -3.72
CA GLY A 40 -22.05 0.46 -2.73
C GLY A 40 -21.63 0.45 -1.27
N VAL A 41 -20.35 0.66 -0.92
CA VAL A 41 -19.96 0.62 0.50
C VAL A 41 -20.08 2.02 1.09
N PRO A 42 -21.03 2.26 2.02
CA PRO A 42 -21.15 3.56 2.65
C PRO A 42 -19.87 3.87 3.43
N LEU A 43 -19.32 5.07 3.19
CA LEU A 43 -18.37 5.67 4.12
C LEU A 43 -19.15 6.01 5.38
N VAL A 44 -18.69 5.52 6.51
CA VAL A 44 -19.30 5.81 7.80
C VAL A 44 -18.33 6.73 8.51
N SER A 45 -18.82 7.89 8.99
CA SER A 45 -18.07 8.70 9.93
C SER A 45 -17.72 7.80 11.12
N PRO A 46 -16.49 7.88 11.66
CA PRO A 46 -16.17 7.10 12.84
C PRO A 46 -17.23 7.35 13.92
N PRO A 47 -17.54 6.34 14.75
CA PRO A 47 -18.49 6.48 15.86
C PRO A 47 -18.16 7.71 16.73
N GLY A 48 -19.18 8.18 17.46
CA GLY A 48 -19.11 9.40 18.27
C GLY A 48 -17.81 9.53 19.09
N THR A 49 -17.36 10.77 19.27
CA THR A 49 -16.11 11.14 19.94
C THR A 49 -15.91 10.31 21.22
N PRO A 50 -14.85 9.49 21.32
CA PRO A 50 -14.65 8.65 22.49
C PRO A 50 -14.45 9.52 23.73
N GLN A 51 -14.83 9.00 24.90
CA GLN A 51 -14.56 9.70 26.17
C GLN A 51 -13.05 9.77 26.43
N ARG A 52 -12.33 8.73 26.00
CA ARG A 52 -10.87 8.64 26.08
C ARG A 52 -10.29 8.04 24.81
N LEU A 53 -9.25 8.67 24.28
CA LEU A 53 -8.48 8.19 23.14
C LEU A 53 -7.03 7.94 23.55
N VAL A 54 -6.58 6.71 23.44
CA VAL A 54 -5.20 6.31 23.72
C VAL A 54 -4.49 6.05 22.40
N VAL A 55 -3.40 6.75 22.16
CA VAL A 55 -2.62 6.67 20.93
C VAL A 55 -1.27 6.05 21.25
N VAL A 56 -1.08 4.80 20.85
CA VAL A 56 0.16 4.07 21.07
C VAL A 56 1.04 4.15 19.83
N GLY A 57 2.14 4.89 19.97
CA GLY A 57 3.12 5.06 18.91
C GLY A 57 4.21 4.01 18.99
N VAL A 58 4.33 3.15 17.98
CA VAL A 58 5.32 2.07 17.97
C VAL A 58 6.39 2.34 16.92
N PRO A 59 7.66 2.57 17.33
CA PRO A 59 8.76 2.73 16.40
C PRO A 59 8.90 1.52 15.47
N GLY A 60 8.88 1.77 14.16
CA GLY A 60 9.17 0.74 13.16
C GLY A 60 8.14 -0.38 13.02
N LEU A 61 6.95 -0.25 13.63
CA LEU A 61 5.88 -1.26 13.61
C LEU A 61 5.72 -1.95 12.24
N GLY A 62 6.02 -3.24 12.21
CA GLY A 62 5.87 -4.09 11.04
C GLY A 62 4.45 -4.63 10.86
N VAL A 63 4.13 -4.96 9.61
CA VAL A 63 2.90 -5.69 9.26
C VAL A 63 3.04 -7.13 9.78
N GLY A 64 2.31 -7.48 10.84
CA GLY A 64 2.35 -8.80 11.46
C GLY A 64 3.06 -8.89 12.83
N GLU A 65 3.44 -7.75 13.42
CA GLU A 65 3.99 -7.72 14.79
C GLU A 65 2.93 -7.69 15.90
N LEU A 66 1.65 -7.70 15.55
CA LEU A 66 0.55 -7.81 16.49
C LEU A 66 -0.09 -9.18 16.36
N ASP A 67 -0.52 -9.73 17.50
CA ASP A 67 -1.12 -11.05 17.55
C ASP A 67 -2.40 -11.05 16.70
N PRO A 68 -2.53 -11.97 15.72
CA PRO A 68 -3.76 -12.18 14.97
C PRO A 68 -5.01 -12.28 15.85
N ALA A 69 -4.89 -12.84 17.05
CA ALA A 69 -5.99 -12.98 17.99
C ALA A 69 -6.60 -11.63 18.43
N LEU A 70 -5.80 -10.55 18.43
CA LEU A 70 -6.30 -9.20 18.74
C LEU A 70 -7.23 -8.67 17.65
N LEU A 71 -6.99 -9.03 16.38
CA LEU A 71 -7.81 -8.60 15.24
C LEU A 71 -9.03 -9.51 15.05
N ASP A 72 -8.88 -10.81 15.27
CA ASP A 72 -9.97 -11.77 15.05
C ASP A 72 -10.99 -11.79 16.20
N GLY A 73 -10.62 -11.25 17.38
CA GLY A 73 -11.44 -11.30 18.58
C GLY A 73 -12.37 -10.11 18.83
N ARG A 74 -12.29 -9.02 18.03
CA ARG A 74 -13.05 -7.78 18.27
C ARG A 74 -13.15 -6.90 17.01
N PRO A 75 -14.16 -6.02 16.92
CA PRO A 75 -14.22 -5.01 15.86
C PRO A 75 -12.94 -4.16 15.85
N ALA A 76 -12.35 -4.02 14.68
CA ALA A 76 -11.12 -3.25 14.48
C ALA A 76 -11.21 -2.39 13.24
N VAL A 77 -10.57 -1.22 13.29
CA VAL A 77 -10.28 -0.42 12.10
C VAL A 77 -8.83 -0.64 11.74
N VAL A 78 -8.55 -0.94 10.47
CA VAL A 78 -7.17 -1.16 10.02
C VAL A 78 -6.84 -0.32 8.80
N GLY A 79 -5.58 0.05 8.67
CA GLY A 79 -5.10 0.76 7.50
C GLY A 79 -3.62 1.05 7.58
N SER A 80 -3.21 2.02 6.79
CA SER A 80 -1.88 2.57 6.86
C SER A 80 -1.96 4.08 6.93
N VAL A 81 -0.97 4.68 7.58
CA VAL A 81 -0.79 6.11 7.67
C VAL A 81 0.55 6.46 7.05
N ALA A 82 0.54 7.39 6.10
CA ALA A 82 1.75 7.96 5.54
C ALA A 82 2.39 8.90 6.59
N THR A 83 3.63 8.61 7.01
CA THR A 83 4.31 9.43 8.02
C THR A 83 4.92 10.72 7.48
N ASP A 84 4.90 10.92 6.15
CA ASP A 84 5.46 12.07 5.42
C ASP A 84 6.73 12.65 6.07
N THR A 85 7.70 11.78 6.35
CA THR A 85 8.98 12.14 6.94
C THR A 85 9.98 12.57 5.86
N ALA A 86 9.54 13.03 4.69
CA ALA A 86 10.43 13.45 3.60
C ALA A 86 11.36 14.62 3.99
N VAL A 87 10.99 15.41 5.01
CA VAL A 87 11.81 16.48 5.58
C VAL A 87 12.67 15.99 6.76
N SER A 88 12.48 14.74 7.22
CA SER A 88 13.31 14.13 8.24
C SER A 88 14.71 13.90 7.69
N THR A 89 15.69 14.43 8.40
CA THR A 89 17.12 14.11 8.21
C THR A 89 17.64 13.18 9.31
N GLY A 90 16.77 12.82 10.26
CA GLY A 90 17.05 12.08 11.49
C GLY A 90 16.74 10.60 11.41
N GLY A 91 15.73 10.22 10.63
CA GLY A 91 15.38 8.82 10.39
C GLY A 91 15.00 8.08 11.66
N CYS A 92 14.24 8.69 12.59
CA CYS A 92 13.84 8.03 13.83
C CYS A 92 12.43 8.39 14.32
N ALA A 93 11.93 7.64 15.31
CA ALA A 93 10.57 7.79 15.85
C ALA A 93 10.27 9.19 16.41
N ALA A 94 11.29 9.88 16.94
CA ALA A 94 11.13 11.24 17.44
C ALA A 94 10.58 12.21 16.37
N ASP A 95 10.93 12.03 15.09
CA ASP A 95 10.40 12.86 14.00
C ASP A 95 8.91 12.63 13.77
N GLY A 96 8.42 11.40 13.97
CA GLY A 96 7.01 11.08 13.87
C GLY A 96 6.21 11.68 15.03
N TRP A 97 6.74 11.65 16.25
CA TRP A 97 6.14 12.34 17.41
C TRP A 97 6.14 13.87 17.23
N ALA A 98 7.23 14.45 16.72
CA ALA A 98 7.32 15.87 16.40
C ALA A 98 6.29 16.26 15.31
N THR A 99 6.13 15.43 14.29
CA THR A 99 5.15 15.65 13.21
C THR A 99 3.72 15.61 13.76
N LEU A 100 3.43 14.70 14.69
CA LEU A 100 2.14 14.62 15.37
C LEU A 100 1.89 15.84 16.28
N SER A 101 2.92 16.31 17.00
CA SER A 101 2.89 17.54 17.80
C SER A 101 2.59 18.78 16.97
N ALA A 102 3.23 18.90 15.79
CA ALA A 102 3.06 20.05 14.89
C ALA A 102 1.82 19.97 13.99
N GLY A 103 1.32 18.77 13.70
CA GLY A 103 0.34 18.54 12.65
C GLY A 103 0.86 18.87 11.24
N ALA A 104 2.18 18.87 11.06
CA ALA A 104 2.89 19.12 9.80
C ALA A 104 4.23 18.37 9.81
N PRO A 105 4.78 17.97 8.66
CA PRO A 105 6.08 17.29 8.58
C PRO A 105 7.17 18.02 9.37
N ALA A 106 7.75 17.35 10.37
CA ALA A 106 8.74 17.94 11.26
C ALA A 106 10.01 17.06 11.37
N SER A 107 11.12 17.70 11.76
CA SER A 107 12.41 17.05 12.00
C SER A 107 12.94 17.46 13.36
N THR A 108 13.52 16.51 14.08
CA THR A 108 14.18 16.69 15.37
C THR A 108 15.68 16.95 15.24
N GLY A 109 16.19 17.09 14.01
CA GLY A 109 17.61 17.37 13.77
C GLY A 109 18.53 16.23 14.22
N ARG A 110 18.09 14.96 14.06
CA ARG A 110 18.78 13.72 14.50
C ARG A 110 18.74 13.45 16.01
N ARG A 111 17.90 14.16 16.76
CA ARG A 111 17.67 13.86 18.19
C ARG A 111 16.65 12.75 18.34
N CYS A 112 17.12 11.52 18.28
CA CYS A 112 16.27 10.34 18.33
C CYS A 112 15.86 9.90 19.74
N ALA A 113 16.66 10.26 20.74
CA ALA A 113 16.32 10.05 22.14
C ALA A 113 15.72 11.34 22.70
N VAL A 114 14.54 11.24 23.30
CA VAL A 114 13.85 12.34 23.97
C VAL A 114 14.06 12.16 25.47
N GLY A 115 14.54 13.20 26.14
CA GLY A 115 14.59 13.24 27.61
C GLY A 115 13.42 14.05 28.15
N VAL A 116 12.94 13.70 29.33
CA VAL A 116 11.89 14.44 30.05
C VAL A 116 12.39 14.69 31.46
N ASP A 117 12.21 15.92 31.97
CA ASP A 117 12.52 16.26 33.35
C ASP A 117 11.39 15.85 34.31
N GLU A 118 11.64 15.98 35.62
CA GLU A 118 10.67 15.58 36.67
C GLU A 118 9.34 16.37 36.62
N LEU A 119 9.30 17.49 35.90
CA LEU A 119 8.12 18.34 35.76
C LEU A 119 7.38 18.10 34.43
N GLY A 120 7.81 17.13 33.61
CA GLY A 120 7.22 16.86 32.30
C GLY A 120 7.73 17.80 31.19
N GLY A 121 8.86 18.48 31.41
CA GLY A 121 9.53 19.30 30.40
C GLY A 121 10.39 18.47 29.46
N VAL A 122 10.23 18.66 28.15
CA VAL A 122 11.06 18.00 27.14
C VAL A 122 12.47 18.59 27.16
N THR A 123 13.46 17.76 27.47
CA THR A 123 14.87 18.18 27.54
C THR A 123 15.36 18.62 26.17
N GLY A 124 15.92 19.83 26.09
CA GLY A 124 16.40 20.39 24.83
C GLY A 124 15.30 20.74 23.84
N TRP A 125 14.09 21.04 24.34
CA TRP A 125 12.93 21.45 23.54
C TRP A 125 13.26 22.53 22.50
N ARG A 126 14.00 23.57 22.90
CA ARG A 126 14.33 24.69 22.02
C ARG A 126 15.10 24.25 20.78
N GLU A 127 16.09 23.37 20.92
CA GLU A 127 16.82 22.91 19.74
C GLU A 127 15.98 22.01 18.82
N VAL A 128 15.05 21.23 19.39
CA VAL A 128 14.11 20.42 18.62
C VAL A 128 13.10 21.33 17.89
N GLN A 129 12.63 22.40 18.55
CA GLN A 129 11.79 23.42 17.95
C GLN A 129 12.49 24.15 16.79
N ASP A 130 13.77 24.53 16.96
CA ASP A 130 14.56 25.20 15.93
C ASP A 130 14.79 24.27 14.71
N ALA A 131 15.03 22.98 14.96
CA ALA A 131 15.12 21.98 13.90
C ALA A 131 13.79 21.80 13.14
N ALA A 132 12.67 21.76 13.85
CA ALA A 132 11.34 21.69 13.26
C ALA A 132 11.00 22.96 12.47
N ALA A 133 11.38 24.13 12.97
CA ALA A 133 11.19 25.42 12.29
C ALA A 133 11.96 25.50 10.97
N THR A 134 13.16 24.90 10.91
CA THR A 134 13.94 24.77 9.66
C THR A 134 13.19 23.94 8.61
N ALA A 135 12.36 23.00 9.04
CA ALA A 135 11.45 22.22 8.20
C ALA A 135 10.10 22.93 7.91
N GLY A 136 9.89 24.14 8.43
CA GLY A 136 8.63 24.89 8.29
C GLY A 136 7.51 24.45 9.25
N ALA A 137 7.82 23.63 10.27
CA ALA A 137 6.88 23.17 11.27
C ALA A 137 6.99 23.97 12.58
N THR A 138 5.92 23.96 13.37
CA THR A 138 5.89 24.54 14.72
C THR A 138 5.37 23.46 15.67
N LEU A 139 6.23 22.96 16.56
CA LEU A 139 5.80 21.96 17.55
C LEU A 139 4.94 22.63 18.62
N GLY A 140 4.25 21.80 19.40
CA GLY A 140 3.41 22.26 20.50
C GLY A 140 1.94 22.41 20.17
N ARG A 141 1.57 22.37 18.88
CA ARG A 141 0.18 22.68 18.45
C ARG A 141 -0.85 21.68 18.98
N LEU A 142 -0.48 20.42 19.14
CA LEU A 142 -1.36 19.42 19.74
C LEU A 142 -1.54 19.69 21.24
N GLY A 143 -0.44 19.87 21.99
CA GLY A 143 -0.50 20.17 23.43
C GLY A 143 -1.20 21.50 23.75
N ASP A 144 -1.07 22.50 22.88
CA ASP A 144 -1.73 23.80 23.03
C ASP A 144 -3.25 23.73 22.75
N SER A 145 -3.73 22.66 22.11
CA SER A 145 -5.16 22.50 21.79
C SER A 145 -6.01 22.05 22.99
N GLY A 146 -5.39 21.59 24.08
CA GLY A 146 -6.07 21.19 25.31
C GLY A 146 -5.26 20.19 26.14
N CYS A 147 -5.93 19.32 26.90
CA CYS A 147 -5.26 18.34 27.75
C CYS A 147 -4.84 17.13 26.92
N VAL A 148 -3.53 16.93 26.80
CA VAL A 148 -2.92 15.73 26.20
C VAL A 148 -1.89 15.19 27.18
N ALA A 149 -2.10 13.95 27.63
CA ALA A 149 -1.16 13.26 28.49
C ALA A 149 -0.09 12.55 27.64
N ALA A 150 1.12 12.46 28.17
CA ALA A 150 2.19 11.65 27.62
C ALA A 150 2.56 10.54 28.59
N VAL A 151 2.70 9.32 28.06
CA VAL A 151 3.18 8.17 28.81
C VAL A 151 4.45 7.67 28.14
N GLY A 152 5.57 7.75 28.87
CA GLY A 152 6.91 7.47 28.35
C GLY A 152 7.56 8.67 27.68
N SER A 153 8.86 8.55 27.43
CA SER A 153 9.72 9.69 27.07
C SER A 153 9.47 10.23 25.65
N ALA A 154 9.32 9.36 24.65
CA ALA A 154 9.12 9.81 23.27
C ALA A 154 7.74 10.44 23.05
N ALA A 155 6.70 9.95 23.74
CA ALA A 155 5.35 10.50 23.67
C ALA A 155 5.27 11.93 24.22
N ALA A 156 6.14 12.32 25.16
CA ALA A 156 6.22 13.67 25.68
C ALA A 156 6.51 14.70 24.58
N LEU A 157 7.32 14.35 23.58
CA LEU A 157 7.56 15.21 22.41
C LEU A 157 6.28 15.47 21.60
N GLY A 158 5.41 14.46 21.50
CA GLY A 158 4.11 14.56 20.84
C GLY A 158 3.10 15.43 21.60
N ALA A 159 3.07 15.30 22.93
CA ALA A 159 2.08 15.94 23.80
C ALA A 159 2.50 17.31 24.34
N ALA A 160 3.80 17.66 24.24
CA ALA A 160 4.32 18.93 24.71
C ALA A 160 3.56 20.11 24.08
N ARG A 161 3.43 21.18 24.86
CA ARG A 161 2.95 22.50 24.46
C ARG A 161 4.05 23.29 23.76
N SER A 162 3.72 24.48 23.26
CA SER A 162 4.71 25.36 22.61
C SER A 162 5.87 25.77 23.53
N ASP A 163 5.67 25.75 24.86
CA ASP A 163 6.73 26.00 25.85
C ASP A 163 7.60 24.77 26.17
N GLY A 164 7.26 23.59 25.63
CA GLY A 164 7.99 22.34 25.83
C GLY A 164 7.54 21.52 27.04
N THR A 165 6.51 21.95 27.76
CA THR A 165 5.93 21.21 28.89
C THR A 165 4.74 20.37 28.46
N THR A 166 4.55 19.20 29.06
CA THR A 166 3.33 18.39 28.88
C THR A 166 2.25 18.78 29.89
N ALA A 167 0.97 18.57 29.55
CA ALA A 167 -0.12 18.76 30.51
C ALA A 167 -0.08 17.75 31.66
N GLU A 168 0.25 16.50 31.32
CA GLU A 168 0.43 15.39 32.24
C GLU A 168 1.49 14.48 31.62
N TRP A 169 2.51 14.11 32.39
CA TRP A 169 3.50 13.12 31.99
C TRP A 169 3.61 12.04 33.05
N LEU A 170 3.60 10.79 32.61
CA LEU A 170 3.69 9.61 33.45
C LEU A 170 4.75 8.65 32.89
N PRO A 171 5.62 8.09 33.74
CA PRO A 171 6.37 6.89 33.39
C PRO A 171 5.41 5.74 33.04
N VAL A 172 5.78 4.90 32.07
CA VAL A 172 4.94 3.75 31.66
C VAL A 172 4.57 2.86 32.83
N ALA A 173 5.52 2.54 33.72
CA ALA A 173 5.28 1.67 34.87
C ALA A 173 4.24 2.25 35.84
N ASP A 174 4.27 3.56 36.06
CA ASP A 174 3.34 4.26 36.94
C ASP A 174 1.94 4.33 36.33
N TRP A 175 1.86 4.56 35.02
CA TRP A 175 0.58 4.54 34.30
C TRP A 175 -0.07 3.15 34.29
N VAL A 176 0.72 2.10 34.03
CA VAL A 176 0.24 0.70 34.04
C VAL A 176 -0.21 0.29 35.45
N SER A 177 0.61 0.55 36.48
CA SER A 177 0.26 0.21 37.87
C SER A 177 -0.90 1.04 38.42
N GLY A 178 -1.08 2.26 37.91
CA GLY A 178 -2.24 3.12 38.15
C GLY A 178 -3.51 2.72 37.38
N GLY A 179 -3.50 1.58 36.67
CA GLY A 179 -4.67 1.07 35.95
C GLY A 179 -5.02 1.87 34.70
N TYR A 180 -4.01 2.43 34.02
CA TYR A 180 -4.16 3.23 32.79
C TYR A 180 -4.95 4.54 32.97
N ALA A 181 -5.05 5.03 34.20
CA ALA A 181 -5.73 6.29 34.50
C ALA A 181 -4.96 7.50 33.94
N SER A 182 -5.71 8.48 33.42
CA SER A 182 -5.21 9.78 32.96
C SER A 182 -6.32 10.81 33.13
N ALA A 183 -5.95 12.04 33.47
CA ALA A 183 -6.88 13.15 33.57
C ALA A 183 -7.22 13.73 32.19
N CYS A 184 -6.35 13.54 31.20
CA CYS A 184 -6.58 14.01 29.83
C CYS A 184 -7.46 13.05 29.00
N PRO A 185 -8.30 13.60 28.08
CA PRO A 185 -9.10 12.81 27.14
C PRO A 185 -8.27 12.15 26.05
N VAL A 186 -7.08 12.68 25.74
CA VAL A 186 -6.11 12.07 24.81
C VAL A 186 -4.85 11.71 25.57
N VAL A 187 -4.39 10.47 25.39
CA VAL A 187 -3.16 9.94 25.98
C VAL A 187 -2.26 9.45 24.86
N LEU A 188 -1.08 10.04 24.72
CA LEU A 188 -0.05 9.54 23.82
C LEU A 188 0.87 8.59 24.60
N VAL A 189 1.14 7.41 24.05
CA VAL A 189 1.94 6.39 24.72
C VAL A 189 3.11 5.98 23.84
N ASP A 190 4.30 5.99 24.43
CA ASP A 190 5.49 5.41 23.83
C ASP A 190 5.38 3.89 23.85
N GLY A 191 5.01 3.33 22.70
CA GLY A 191 4.85 1.91 22.52
C GLY A 191 6.16 1.13 22.66
N GLN A 192 7.33 1.76 22.52
CA GLN A 192 8.60 1.06 22.73
C GLN A 192 8.82 0.74 24.22
N GLU A 193 8.42 1.65 25.11
CA GLU A 193 8.50 1.46 26.56
C GLU A 193 7.32 0.62 27.08
N LEU A 194 6.12 0.78 26.51
CA LEU A 194 4.93 0.01 26.87
C LEU A 194 5.06 -1.47 26.50
N PHE A 195 5.61 -1.76 25.33
CA PHE A 195 5.63 -3.11 24.79
C PHE A 195 6.96 -3.80 25.07
N GLY A 196 6.99 -4.55 26.18
CA GLY A 196 7.92 -5.67 26.35
C GLY A 196 7.55 -6.84 25.43
N SER A 197 7.59 -8.09 25.93
CA SER A 197 7.17 -9.27 25.17
C SER A 197 5.65 -9.40 24.96
N GLU A 198 4.83 -8.63 25.69
CA GLU A 198 3.37 -8.83 25.82
C GLU A 198 2.55 -7.71 25.15
N ARG A 199 2.95 -7.30 23.94
CA ARG A 199 2.35 -6.17 23.21
C ARG A 199 0.83 -6.27 23.07
N SER A 200 0.35 -7.44 22.67
CA SER A 200 -1.07 -7.66 22.37
C SER A 200 -1.95 -7.63 23.62
N GLU A 201 -1.41 -8.08 24.76
CA GLU A 201 -2.13 -8.08 26.04
C GLU A 201 -2.32 -6.67 26.57
N ALA A 202 -1.29 -5.82 26.47
CA ALA A 202 -1.39 -4.41 26.85
C ALA A 202 -2.42 -3.65 25.99
N VAL A 203 -2.43 -3.86 24.66
CA VAL A 203 -3.44 -3.24 23.78
C VAL A 203 -4.84 -3.77 24.07
N ALA A 204 -5.01 -5.07 24.31
CA ALA A 204 -6.29 -5.66 24.68
C ALA A 204 -6.82 -5.07 26.00
N ALA A 205 -5.97 -4.99 27.03
CA ALA A 205 -6.32 -4.44 28.34
C ALA A 205 -6.74 -2.96 28.26
N LEU A 206 -6.09 -2.17 27.39
CA LEU A 206 -6.48 -0.78 27.13
C LEU A 206 -7.82 -0.68 26.38
N ALA A 207 -8.02 -1.53 25.37
CA ALA A 207 -9.23 -1.54 24.57
C ALA A 207 -10.46 -2.08 25.34
N ASP A 208 -10.24 -2.83 26.42
CA ASP A 208 -11.30 -3.32 27.32
C ASP A 208 -11.73 -2.25 28.35
N GLN A 209 -11.06 -1.08 28.41
CA GLN A 209 -11.49 0.03 29.25
C GLN A 209 -12.75 0.70 28.70
N PRO A 210 -13.84 0.83 29.48
CA PRO A 210 -15.08 1.45 29.01
C PRO A 210 -14.86 2.86 28.47
N GLY A 211 -15.49 3.17 27.34
CA GLY A 211 -15.41 4.48 26.68
C GLY A 211 -14.05 4.83 26.09
N THR A 212 -13.12 3.86 26.03
CA THR A 212 -11.77 4.05 25.51
C THR A 212 -11.65 3.51 24.09
N GLN A 213 -11.07 4.32 23.21
CA GLN A 213 -10.55 3.89 21.92
C GLN A 213 -9.02 3.86 21.96
N VAL A 214 -8.43 2.84 21.37
CA VAL A 214 -6.98 2.66 21.31
C VAL A 214 -6.54 2.67 19.86
N TRP A 215 -5.67 3.61 19.49
CA TRP A 215 -5.05 3.69 18.18
C TRP A 215 -3.61 3.25 18.29
N VAL A 216 -3.25 2.16 17.62
CA VAL A 216 -1.88 1.69 17.51
C VAL A 216 -1.35 2.11 16.15
N LEU A 217 -0.30 2.93 16.13
CA LEU A 217 0.26 3.46 14.90
C LEU A 217 1.78 3.32 14.85
N GLY A 218 2.30 2.99 13.68
CA GLY A 218 3.74 2.99 13.47
C GLY A 218 4.29 4.42 13.39
N ILE A 219 5.20 4.78 14.30
CA ILE A 219 5.82 6.13 14.34
C ILE A 219 7.24 6.10 13.79
N GLY A 220 7.51 7.05 12.88
CA GLY A 220 8.82 7.23 12.24
C GLY A 220 9.29 6.03 11.42
N PRO A 221 10.49 6.09 10.86
CA PRO A 221 11.06 4.96 10.16
C PRO A 221 11.58 3.90 11.14
N GLY A 222 11.30 2.63 10.84
CA GLY A 222 12.05 1.53 11.43
C GLY A 222 13.50 1.56 10.92
N ALA A 223 14.44 0.99 11.69
CA ALA A 223 15.90 1.09 11.52
C ALA A 223 16.51 0.79 10.12
N LEU A 224 15.70 0.40 9.13
CA LEU A 224 16.14 -0.07 7.81
C LEU A 224 15.27 0.39 6.62
N ARG A 225 14.40 1.41 6.72
CA ARG A 225 13.50 1.79 5.59
C ARG A 225 13.39 3.28 5.31
N SER A 226 13.28 3.59 4.01
CA SER A 226 13.00 4.91 3.43
C SER A 226 11.83 5.65 4.09
N ASP A 227 12.04 6.95 4.31
CA ASP A 227 11.29 7.87 5.19
C ASP A 227 9.89 8.26 4.69
N SER A 228 9.23 7.43 3.87
CA SER A 228 7.89 7.73 3.33
C SER A 228 7.02 6.48 3.18
N ALA A 229 7.48 5.33 3.66
CA ALA A 229 6.69 4.11 3.58
C ALA A 229 5.45 4.22 4.50
N PRO A 230 4.25 3.89 3.99
CA PRO A 230 3.05 3.67 4.78
C PRO A 230 3.31 2.85 6.05
N ARG A 231 2.81 3.32 7.20
CA ARG A 231 2.94 2.62 8.49
C ARG A 231 1.62 2.01 8.91
N PRO A 232 1.60 0.82 9.52
CA PRO A 232 0.36 0.22 10.00
C PRO A 232 -0.36 1.16 10.96
N PHE A 233 -1.68 1.22 10.81
CA PHE A 233 -2.60 1.86 11.75
C PHE A 233 -3.68 0.85 12.10
N LEU A 234 -3.96 0.73 13.39
CA LEU A 234 -5.00 -0.14 13.92
C LEU A 234 -5.76 0.64 15.00
N ALA A 235 -7.08 0.53 15.02
CA ALA A 235 -7.89 1.06 16.11
C ALA A 235 -8.79 -0.03 16.70
N PHE A 236 -8.91 0.00 18.02
CA PHE A 236 -9.72 -0.91 18.84
C PHE A 236 -10.53 -0.14 19.88
N GLY A 237 -11.52 -0.80 20.47
CA GLY A 237 -12.28 -0.28 21.60
C GLY A 237 -13.68 0.19 21.24
N ASP A 238 -14.29 0.91 22.17
CA ASP A 238 -15.73 1.15 22.19
C ASP A 238 -16.23 1.99 21.01
N GLY A 239 -17.36 1.56 20.47
CA GLY A 239 -18.09 2.23 19.40
C GLY A 239 -17.52 2.00 18.00
N LEU A 240 -16.31 1.44 17.83
CA LEU A 240 -15.68 1.32 16.51
C LEU A 240 -16.49 0.48 15.52
N THR A 241 -16.75 1.06 14.35
CA THR A 241 -17.23 0.34 13.18
C THR A 241 -16.06 -0.40 12.56
N GLU A 242 -16.18 -1.72 12.46
CA GLU A 242 -15.18 -2.55 11.78
C GLU A 242 -14.99 -2.09 10.32
N GLY A 243 -13.74 -1.94 9.91
CA GLY A 243 -13.46 -1.51 8.56
C GLY A 243 -12.07 -0.99 8.30
N ARG A 244 -11.94 -0.27 7.20
CA ARG A 244 -10.68 0.26 6.72
C ARG A 244 -10.57 1.74 6.99
N LEU A 245 -9.42 2.16 7.55
CA LEU A 245 -9.06 3.57 7.63
C LEU A 245 -8.75 4.11 6.22
N VAL A 246 -9.41 5.20 5.86
CA VAL A 246 -9.12 5.99 4.65
C VAL A 246 -9.13 7.48 5.00
N GLY A 247 -8.38 8.28 4.24
CA GLY A 247 -8.42 9.74 4.35
C GLY A 247 -9.78 10.29 3.90
N ALA A 248 -10.03 11.57 4.19
CA ALA A 248 -11.25 12.28 3.78
C ALA A 248 -11.52 12.23 2.26
N ASP A 249 -10.47 12.18 1.45
CA ASP A 249 -10.53 12.07 -0.01
C ASP A 249 -10.70 10.62 -0.51
N GLY A 250 -10.87 9.67 0.41
CA GLY A 250 -10.87 8.23 0.12
C GLY A 250 -9.48 7.65 -0.17
N GLY A 251 -8.43 8.46 -0.06
CA GLY A 251 -7.03 8.10 -0.25
C GLY A 251 -6.38 7.52 1.01
N GLU A 252 -5.05 7.43 0.97
CA GLU A 252 -4.26 7.03 2.13
C GLU A 252 -4.18 8.18 3.14
N PRO A 253 -4.55 7.96 4.41
CA PRO A 253 -4.46 8.99 5.43
C PRO A 253 -3.00 9.29 5.77
N ARG A 254 -2.72 10.54 6.13
CA ARG A 254 -1.41 11.03 6.56
C ARG A 254 -1.36 11.18 8.07
N ILE A 255 -0.16 11.16 8.65
CA ILE A 255 0.03 11.41 10.08
C ILE A 255 -0.46 12.81 10.48
N THR A 256 -0.48 13.76 9.54
CA THR A 256 -1.09 15.09 9.72
C THR A 256 -2.61 15.02 9.85
N ASP A 257 -3.27 14.05 9.19
CA ASP A 257 -4.71 13.83 9.32
C ASP A 257 -5.02 13.26 10.70
N VAL A 258 -4.19 12.31 11.17
CA VAL A 258 -4.23 11.80 12.56
C VAL A 258 -4.08 12.94 13.55
N ALA A 259 -3.05 13.79 13.40
CA ALA A 259 -2.83 14.94 14.27
C ALA A 259 -3.99 15.95 14.24
N GLY A 260 -4.64 16.13 13.07
CA GLY A 260 -5.85 16.92 12.94
C GLY A 260 -7.03 16.33 13.71
N THR A 261 -7.25 15.03 13.60
CA THR A 261 -8.30 14.33 14.36
C THR A 261 -8.03 14.38 15.86
N LEU A 262 -6.79 14.19 16.30
CA LEU A 262 -6.42 14.33 17.71
C LEU A 262 -6.73 15.73 18.24
N ARG A 263 -6.35 16.78 17.51
CA ARG A 263 -6.70 18.17 17.90
C ARG A 263 -8.20 18.40 17.99
N SER A 264 -9.01 17.81 17.11
CA SER A 264 -10.46 17.92 17.23
C SER A 264 -11.02 17.22 18.47
N VAL A 265 -10.51 16.02 18.80
CA VAL A 265 -10.90 15.29 20.01
C VAL A 265 -10.51 16.08 21.26
N VAL A 266 -9.28 16.59 21.32
CA VAL A 266 -8.78 17.39 22.45
C VAL A 266 -9.58 18.68 22.64
N SER A 267 -9.90 19.37 21.55
CA SER A 267 -10.66 20.64 21.59
C SER A 267 -12.18 20.44 21.77
N GLY A 268 -12.69 19.19 21.73
CA GLY A 268 -14.12 18.90 21.76
C GLY A 268 -14.88 19.43 20.55
N THR A 269 -14.18 19.81 19.48
CA THR A 269 -14.81 20.20 18.22
C THR A 269 -15.21 18.93 17.47
N SER A 270 -16.40 18.91 16.88
CA SER A 270 -16.81 17.82 15.99
C SER A 270 -15.68 17.61 14.98
N ALA A 271 -15.09 16.41 14.98
CA ALA A 271 -13.96 16.11 14.12
C ALA A 271 -14.32 16.55 12.70
N LEU A 272 -13.56 17.51 12.15
CA LEU A 272 -13.43 17.60 10.70
C LEU A 272 -13.12 16.16 10.27
N GLU A 273 -13.92 15.59 9.37
CA GLU A 273 -13.86 14.19 8.94
C GLU A 273 -12.55 13.89 8.18
N LEU A 274 -11.41 14.09 8.84
CA LEU A 274 -10.06 13.94 8.28
C LEU A 274 -9.71 12.46 8.14
N LEU A 275 -10.26 11.63 9.03
CA LEU A 275 -10.18 10.17 8.99
C LEU A 275 -11.60 9.63 8.87
N THR A 276 -11.81 8.75 7.89
CA THR A 276 -13.09 8.05 7.69
C THR A 276 -12.88 6.55 7.69
N VAL A 277 -13.94 5.81 8.01
CA VAL A 277 -13.91 4.35 8.00
C VAL A 277 -14.78 3.86 6.86
N ARG A 278 -14.17 3.10 5.95
CA ARG A 278 -14.91 2.31 4.98
C ARG A 278 -15.28 0.99 5.63
N ALA A 279 -16.55 0.84 5.97
CA ALA A 279 -17.05 -0.35 6.65
C ALA A 279 -16.73 -1.63 5.86
N GLY A 280 -16.37 -2.69 6.57
CA GLY A 280 -16.04 -3.98 5.96
C GLY A 280 -15.42 -4.92 6.96
N GLN A 281 -15.48 -6.22 6.70
CA GLN A 281 -14.84 -7.20 7.58
C GLN A 281 -13.33 -7.14 7.48
N VAL A 282 -12.68 -7.21 8.64
CA VAL A 282 -11.24 -7.14 8.81
C VAL A 282 -10.79 -8.22 9.79
N GLY A 283 -10.31 -9.35 9.24
CA GLY A 283 -9.51 -10.30 10.00
C GLY A 283 -8.01 -10.00 9.92
N ALA A 284 -7.21 -10.71 10.72
CA ALA A 284 -5.75 -10.55 10.75
C ALA A 284 -5.07 -10.71 9.37
N VAL A 285 -5.54 -11.66 8.56
CA VAL A 285 -5.06 -11.89 7.20
C VAL A 285 -5.39 -10.71 6.28
N ALA A 286 -6.62 -10.17 6.38
CA ALA A 286 -7.06 -9.04 5.59
C ALA A 286 -6.29 -7.77 5.96
N ALA A 287 -6.08 -7.53 7.26
CA ALA A 287 -5.28 -6.41 7.75
C ALA A 287 -3.83 -6.48 7.26
N THR A 288 -3.20 -7.66 7.35
CA THR A 288 -1.83 -7.87 6.85
C THR A 288 -1.76 -7.60 5.35
N ALA A 289 -2.67 -8.19 4.57
CA ALA A 289 -2.73 -7.97 3.13
C ALA A 289 -2.96 -6.49 2.77
N LEU A 290 -3.78 -5.79 3.56
CA LEU A 290 -4.09 -4.38 3.35
C LEU A 290 -2.86 -3.49 3.50
N VAL A 291 -2.13 -3.65 4.62
CA VAL A 291 -0.95 -2.83 4.87
C VAL A 291 0.17 -3.17 3.89
N GLU A 292 0.31 -4.44 3.49
CA GLU A 292 1.23 -4.83 2.41
C GLU A 292 0.87 -4.19 1.08
N GLN A 293 -0.41 -4.18 0.73
CA GLN A 293 -0.90 -3.57 -0.50
C GLN A 293 -0.62 -2.07 -0.50
N GLN A 294 -0.87 -1.37 0.61
CA GLN A 294 -0.58 0.06 0.75
C GLN A 294 0.92 0.34 0.69
N GLY A 295 1.74 -0.45 1.41
CA GLY A 295 3.20 -0.35 1.34
C GLY A 295 3.77 -0.55 -0.07
N ALA A 296 3.19 -1.46 -0.85
CA ALA A 296 3.55 -1.61 -2.26
C ALA A 296 3.14 -0.39 -3.10
N GLN A 297 1.99 0.22 -2.82
CA GLN A 297 1.53 1.39 -3.56
C GLN A 297 2.37 2.63 -3.31
N GLY A 298 2.78 2.87 -2.07
CA GLY A 298 3.69 3.99 -1.73
C GLY A 298 5.03 3.93 -2.47
N ARG A 299 5.45 2.76 -2.97
CA ARG A 299 6.70 2.56 -3.73
C ARG A 299 6.49 2.43 -5.24
N ARG A 300 5.24 2.43 -5.70
CA ARG A 300 4.87 2.14 -7.09
C ARG A 300 5.43 3.19 -8.05
N ASP A 301 5.40 4.46 -7.66
CA ASP A 301 5.82 5.57 -8.52
C ASP A 301 7.33 5.55 -8.80
N GLY A 302 8.14 5.32 -7.77
CA GLY A 302 9.60 5.17 -7.92
C GLY A 302 9.98 4.00 -8.84
N ILE A 303 9.22 2.90 -8.78
CA ILE A 303 9.44 1.74 -9.66
C ILE A 303 8.98 1.99 -11.08
N TRP A 304 7.85 2.68 -11.28
CA TRP A 304 7.46 3.11 -12.63
C TRP A 304 8.51 4.00 -13.25
N ALA A 305 9.04 4.97 -12.51
CA ALA A 305 10.15 5.81 -12.96
C ALA A 305 11.37 4.95 -13.34
N GLY A 306 11.78 4.02 -12.46
CA GLY A 306 12.89 3.11 -12.72
C GLY A 306 12.69 2.21 -13.94
N LEU A 307 11.47 1.69 -14.15
CA LEU A 307 11.10 0.88 -15.31
C LEU A 307 11.11 1.71 -16.60
N VAL A 308 10.63 2.96 -16.56
CA VAL A 308 10.67 3.88 -17.71
C VAL A 308 12.12 4.20 -18.09
N VAL A 309 12.98 4.55 -17.12
CA VAL A 309 14.40 4.81 -17.36
C VAL A 309 15.08 3.58 -17.95
N THR A 310 14.83 2.40 -17.40
CA THR A 310 15.40 1.14 -17.91
C THR A 310 14.90 0.83 -19.33
N GLY A 311 13.61 1.02 -19.60
CA GLY A 311 13.01 0.82 -20.91
C GLY A 311 13.56 1.78 -21.97
N LEU A 312 13.79 3.04 -21.61
CA LEU A 312 14.43 4.04 -22.48
C LEU A 312 15.87 3.66 -22.80
N ALA A 313 16.66 3.29 -21.79
CA ALA A 313 18.04 2.84 -21.98
C ALA A 313 18.12 1.62 -22.92
N LEU A 314 17.25 0.63 -22.69
CA LEU A 314 17.12 -0.55 -23.54
C LEU A 314 16.72 -0.22 -24.99
N SER A 315 15.83 0.76 -25.17
CA SER A 315 15.40 1.24 -26.48
C SER A 315 16.53 1.94 -27.24
N VAL A 316 17.32 2.78 -26.55
CA VAL A 316 18.51 3.42 -27.13
C VAL A 316 19.54 2.37 -27.54
N VAL A 317 19.82 1.37 -26.71
CA VAL A 317 20.71 0.25 -27.06
C VAL A 317 20.20 -0.52 -28.27
N ALA A 318 18.90 -0.79 -28.35
CA ALA A 318 18.30 -1.47 -29.50
C ALA A 318 18.37 -0.64 -30.79
N LEU A 319 18.21 0.70 -30.70
CA LEU A 319 18.32 1.63 -31.83
C LEU A 319 19.76 1.75 -32.33
N LEU A 320 20.72 2.00 -31.42
CA LEU A 320 22.15 2.05 -31.74
C LEU A 320 22.65 0.71 -32.28
N GLY A 321 22.15 -0.39 -31.70
CA GLY A 321 22.46 -1.75 -32.11
C GLY A 321 21.65 -2.26 -33.30
N ALA A 322 20.71 -1.50 -33.88
CA ALA A 322 19.79 -1.99 -34.92
C ALA A 322 20.51 -2.50 -36.18
N ARG A 323 21.72 -1.97 -36.45
CA ARG A 323 22.57 -2.43 -37.55
C ARG A 323 23.33 -3.73 -37.23
N SER A 324 23.53 -4.05 -35.94
CA SER A 324 24.26 -5.25 -35.51
C SER A 324 23.49 -6.54 -35.84
N ARG A 325 24.23 -7.62 -36.13
CA ARG A 325 23.64 -8.96 -36.31
C ARG A 325 23.00 -9.48 -35.02
N LEU A 326 23.49 -9.04 -33.86
CA LEU A 326 23.01 -9.43 -32.55
C LEU A 326 21.56 -8.96 -32.31
N VAL A 327 21.25 -7.69 -32.56
CA VAL A 327 19.88 -7.15 -32.39
C VAL A 327 18.90 -7.82 -33.34
N ARG A 328 19.30 -8.09 -34.60
CA ARG A 328 18.45 -8.84 -35.54
C ARG A 328 18.14 -10.26 -35.05
N ARG A 329 19.12 -10.93 -34.43
CA ARG A 329 18.94 -12.27 -33.84
C ARG A 329 18.04 -12.24 -32.61
N LEU A 330 18.09 -11.17 -31.81
CA LEU A 330 17.31 -11.02 -30.58
C LEU A 330 15.87 -10.51 -30.82
N ARG A 331 15.60 -9.81 -31.93
CA ARG A 331 14.30 -9.22 -32.28
C ARG A 331 13.06 -10.12 -32.03
N PRO A 332 13.04 -11.43 -32.38
CA PRO A 332 11.90 -12.28 -32.05
C PRO A 332 11.71 -12.50 -30.54
N SER A 333 12.79 -12.49 -29.75
CA SER A 333 12.71 -12.58 -28.29
C SER A 333 12.18 -11.30 -27.65
N TRP A 334 12.47 -10.13 -28.24
CA TRP A 334 11.91 -8.85 -27.79
C TRP A 334 10.38 -8.80 -27.88
N ALA A 335 9.81 -9.31 -28.98
CA ALA A 335 8.34 -9.36 -29.14
C ALA A 335 7.67 -10.24 -28.06
N VAL A 336 8.30 -11.34 -27.66
CA VAL A 336 7.81 -12.20 -26.57
C VAL A 336 7.91 -11.50 -25.22
N ALA A 337 9.04 -10.83 -24.95
CA ALA A 337 9.25 -10.09 -23.70
C ALA A 337 8.23 -8.94 -23.54
N LEU A 338 7.99 -8.16 -24.60
CA LEU A 338 6.98 -7.09 -24.60
C LEU A 338 5.56 -7.65 -24.40
N ALA A 339 5.23 -8.78 -25.04
CA ALA A 339 3.93 -9.43 -24.87
C ALA A 339 3.74 -10.05 -23.47
N ALA A 340 4.82 -10.45 -22.81
CA ALA A 340 4.82 -11.00 -21.44
C ALA A 340 4.83 -9.92 -20.36
N LEU A 341 5.09 -8.65 -20.72
CA LEU A 341 5.26 -7.55 -19.77
C LEU A 341 4.03 -7.34 -18.87
N PRO A 342 2.77 -7.37 -19.35
CA PRO A 342 1.62 -7.21 -18.46
C PRO A 342 1.48 -8.35 -17.43
N ALA A 343 1.63 -9.62 -17.84
CA ALA A 343 1.67 -10.73 -16.90
C ALA A 343 2.85 -10.59 -15.92
N GLY A 344 4.02 -10.19 -16.42
CA GLY A 344 5.19 -9.91 -15.59
C GLY A 344 4.89 -8.89 -14.51
N LEU A 345 4.40 -7.70 -14.89
CA LEU A 345 4.00 -6.60 -13.99
C LEU A 345 2.87 -6.98 -13.01
N GLN A 346 1.99 -7.89 -13.39
CA GLN A 346 0.94 -8.36 -12.49
C GLN A 346 1.47 -9.40 -11.50
N LEU A 347 2.32 -10.32 -11.97
CA LEU A 347 2.93 -11.38 -11.18
C LEU A 347 4.09 -10.90 -10.33
N THR A 348 4.53 -9.65 -10.46
CA THR A 348 5.49 -9.06 -9.50
C THR A 348 4.96 -9.06 -8.08
N GLY A 349 3.64 -9.12 -7.88
CA GLY A 349 3.07 -9.40 -6.56
C GLY A 349 3.69 -10.64 -5.88
N LEU A 350 4.12 -11.64 -6.66
CA LEU A 350 4.74 -12.86 -6.15
C LEU A 350 6.24 -12.69 -5.79
N THR A 351 6.90 -11.65 -6.29
CA THR A 351 8.34 -11.43 -6.05
C THR A 351 8.61 -10.61 -4.79
N TRP A 352 7.55 -10.16 -4.10
CA TRP A 352 7.62 -9.36 -2.87
C TRP A 352 8.54 -8.15 -3.01
N TRP A 353 8.57 -7.55 -4.21
CA TRP A 353 9.54 -6.51 -4.55
C TRP A 353 9.44 -5.30 -3.61
N TRP A 354 8.27 -5.02 -3.04
CA TRP A 354 8.04 -3.91 -2.13
C TRP A 354 8.75 -4.10 -0.79
N ARG A 355 9.14 -5.34 -0.45
CA ARG A 355 9.95 -5.66 0.72
C ARG A 355 11.46 -5.49 0.47
N LEU A 356 11.90 -5.35 -0.78
CA LEU A 356 13.32 -5.23 -1.11
C LEU A 356 13.87 -3.88 -0.63
N PRO A 357 15.12 -3.84 -0.12
CA PRO A 357 15.65 -2.66 0.57
C PRO A 357 15.87 -1.47 -0.37
N SER A 358 16.01 -1.68 -1.68
CA SER A 358 16.28 -0.62 -2.65
C SER A 358 15.41 -0.73 -3.91
N GLU A 359 15.10 0.41 -4.52
CA GLU A 359 14.32 0.48 -5.76
C GLU A 359 14.98 -0.25 -6.94
N PRO A 360 16.33 -0.21 -7.13
CA PRO A 360 16.97 -0.97 -8.20
C PRO A 360 16.77 -2.48 -8.07
N LEU A 361 16.79 -3.01 -6.84
CA LEU A 361 16.50 -4.43 -6.59
C LEU A 361 15.03 -4.74 -6.90
N ALA A 362 14.11 -3.83 -6.57
CA ALA A 362 12.70 -3.97 -6.92
C ALA A 362 12.47 -4.00 -8.44
N VAL A 363 13.06 -3.06 -9.18
CA VAL A 363 13.04 -3.04 -10.66
C VAL A 363 13.65 -4.32 -11.23
N THR A 364 14.75 -4.80 -10.66
CA THR A 364 15.38 -6.06 -11.10
C THR A 364 14.46 -7.26 -10.88
N GLY A 365 13.81 -7.35 -9.72
CA GLY A 365 12.83 -8.40 -9.42
C GLY A 365 11.67 -8.40 -10.41
N VAL A 366 11.17 -7.21 -10.77
CA VAL A 366 10.13 -7.03 -11.80
C VAL A 366 10.59 -7.58 -13.15
N LEU A 367 11.79 -7.19 -13.59
CA LEU A 367 12.36 -7.64 -14.87
C LEU A 367 12.58 -9.15 -14.91
N VAL A 368 13.08 -9.74 -13.82
CA VAL A 368 13.25 -11.20 -13.69
C VAL A 368 11.91 -11.91 -13.83
N GLY A 369 10.87 -11.42 -13.17
CA GLY A 369 9.50 -11.94 -13.30
C GLY A 369 9.01 -11.91 -14.75
N THR A 370 9.18 -10.79 -15.45
CA THR A 370 8.81 -10.67 -16.87
C THR A 370 9.58 -11.65 -17.76
N VAL A 371 10.88 -11.84 -17.51
CA VAL A 371 11.71 -12.79 -18.27
C VAL A 371 11.24 -14.23 -18.04
N LEU A 372 10.91 -14.61 -16.80
CA LEU A 372 10.39 -15.95 -16.49
C LEU A 372 9.07 -16.24 -17.22
N VAL A 373 8.15 -15.27 -17.25
CA VAL A 373 6.89 -15.39 -18.03
C VAL A 373 7.18 -15.56 -19.51
N ALA A 374 8.10 -14.77 -20.07
CA ALA A 374 8.48 -14.86 -21.48
C ALA A 374 9.09 -16.23 -21.82
N LEU A 375 9.94 -16.78 -20.93
CA LEU A 375 10.53 -18.12 -21.08
C LEU A 375 9.47 -19.22 -21.00
N ALA A 376 8.55 -19.13 -20.03
CA ALA A 376 7.45 -20.08 -19.88
C ALA A 376 6.52 -20.06 -21.10
N ALA A 377 6.16 -18.87 -21.61
CA ALA A 377 5.37 -18.71 -22.82
C ALA A 377 6.07 -19.32 -24.04
N ARG A 378 7.40 -19.17 -24.14
CA ARG A 378 8.19 -19.77 -25.21
C ARG A 378 8.23 -21.29 -25.12
N ALA A 379 8.41 -21.85 -23.93
CA ALA A 379 8.35 -23.30 -23.70
C ALA A 379 6.97 -23.84 -24.06
N LEU A 380 5.89 -23.19 -23.62
CA LEU A 380 4.52 -23.59 -23.94
C LEU A 380 4.22 -23.50 -25.45
N ALA A 381 4.74 -22.47 -26.11
CA ALA A 381 4.61 -22.29 -27.56
C ALA A 381 5.24 -23.42 -28.35
N THR A 382 6.40 -23.94 -27.92
CA THR A 382 7.01 -25.11 -28.55
C THR A 382 6.17 -26.37 -28.42
N ARG A 383 5.52 -26.58 -27.25
CA ARG A 383 4.64 -27.73 -27.01
C ARG A 383 3.34 -27.66 -27.80
N LEU A 384 2.78 -26.46 -27.98
CA LEU A 384 1.51 -26.24 -28.66
C LEU A 384 1.66 -25.91 -30.15
N ALA A 385 2.90 -25.87 -30.66
CA ALA A 385 3.23 -25.50 -32.03
C ALA A 385 2.61 -24.15 -32.47
N ALA A 386 2.54 -23.20 -31.54
CA ALA A 386 2.03 -21.85 -31.70
C ALA A 386 3.19 -20.83 -31.66
N PRO A 387 3.05 -19.60 -32.20
CA PRO A 387 4.10 -18.61 -32.08
C PRO A 387 4.17 -18.06 -30.63
N ALA A 388 5.40 -17.96 -30.10
CA ALA A 388 5.63 -17.62 -28.69
C ALA A 388 5.04 -16.28 -28.22
N TRP A 389 4.94 -15.29 -29.12
CA TRP A 389 4.33 -14.00 -28.79
C TRP A 389 2.81 -14.11 -28.57
N LEU A 390 2.12 -15.01 -29.29
CA LEU A 390 0.68 -15.26 -29.05
C LEU A 390 0.46 -15.93 -27.69
N MET A 391 1.33 -16.88 -27.33
CA MET A 391 1.26 -17.53 -26.01
C MET A 391 1.53 -16.53 -24.88
N ALA A 392 2.52 -15.66 -25.04
CA ALA A 392 2.81 -14.61 -24.06
C ALA A 392 1.63 -13.63 -23.92
N ALA A 393 1.03 -13.20 -25.03
CA ALA A 393 -0.16 -12.34 -25.00
C ALA A 393 -1.37 -13.04 -24.34
N ALA A 394 -1.59 -14.32 -24.64
CA ALA A 394 -2.65 -15.11 -24.01
C ALA A 394 -2.44 -15.27 -22.49
N VAL A 395 -1.21 -15.54 -22.06
CA VAL A 395 -0.86 -15.61 -20.63
C VAL A 395 -1.06 -14.26 -19.96
N SER A 396 -0.62 -13.15 -20.58
CA SER A 396 -0.86 -11.79 -20.09
C SER A 396 -2.35 -11.47 -19.96
N ALA A 397 -3.15 -11.74 -20.98
CA ALA A 397 -4.59 -11.53 -20.95
C ALA A 397 -5.28 -12.38 -19.87
N GLY A 398 -4.93 -13.67 -19.77
CA GLY A 398 -5.46 -14.58 -18.76
C GLY A 398 -5.10 -14.14 -17.34
N THR A 399 -3.87 -13.66 -17.13
CA THR A 399 -3.40 -13.19 -15.80
C THR A 399 -4.15 -11.92 -15.38
N LEU A 400 -4.33 -10.96 -16.30
CA LEU A 400 -5.10 -9.75 -16.05
C LEU A 400 -6.57 -10.07 -15.75
N LEU A 401 -7.18 -10.95 -16.54
CA LEU A 401 -8.57 -11.38 -16.34
C LEU A 401 -8.75 -12.10 -15.01
N ALA A 402 -7.85 -13.03 -14.67
CA ALA A 402 -7.87 -13.73 -13.40
C ALA A 402 -7.75 -12.76 -12.21
N THR A 403 -6.82 -11.80 -12.30
CA THR A 403 -6.62 -10.80 -11.25
C THR A 403 -7.85 -9.89 -11.11
N MET A 404 -8.42 -9.44 -12.22
CA MET A 404 -9.67 -8.67 -12.18
C MET A 404 -10.79 -9.45 -11.50
N LEU A 405 -10.98 -10.71 -11.90
CA LEU A 405 -12.01 -11.56 -11.35
C LEU A 405 -11.81 -11.79 -9.85
N THR A 406 -10.57 -12.04 -9.40
CA THR A 406 -10.28 -12.17 -7.96
C THR A 406 -10.51 -10.88 -7.21
N THR A 407 -10.12 -9.73 -7.77
CA THR A 407 -10.31 -8.43 -7.11
C THR A 407 -11.79 -8.08 -6.98
N LEU A 408 -12.59 -8.41 -8.00
CA LEU A 408 -14.04 -8.17 -8.01
C LEU A 408 -14.81 -9.16 -7.11
N LEU A 409 -14.49 -10.46 -7.17
CA LEU A 409 -15.23 -11.50 -6.44
C LEU A 409 -14.83 -11.59 -4.97
N ALA A 410 -13.54 -11.47 -4.67
CA ALA A 410 -13.03 -11.69 -3.31
C ALA A 410 -12.77 -10.39 -2.55
N GLY A 411 -12.88 -9.22 -3.20
CA GLY A 411 -12.44 -7.94 -2.62
C GLY A 411 -10.93 -7.90 -2.28
N ALA A 412 -10.19 -8.96 -2.60
CA ALA A 412 -8.79 -9.14 -2.28
C ALA A 412 -7.97 -9.02 -3.56
N SER A 413 -7.10 -8.01 -3.60
CA SER A 413 -6.07 -7.92 -4.64
C SER A 413 -4.79 -8.60 -4.15
N LEU A 414 -4.06 -9.24 -5.06
CA LEU A 414 -2.70 -9.70 -4.76
C LEU A 414 -1.84 -8.48 -4.39
N PRO A 415 -1.25 -8.43 -3.17
CA PRO A 415 -0.39 -7.32 -2.79
C PRO A 415 0.79 -7.22 -3.77
N GLY A 416 1.12 -5.99 -4.16
CA GLY A 416 2.28 -5.68 -5.01
C GLY A 416 2.17 -5.96 -6.51
N GLY A 417 0.99 -6.22 -7.05
CA GLY A 417 0.81 -6.13 -8.51
C GLY A 417 0.99 -4.69 -8.99
N LEU A 418 1.95 -4.42 -9.89
CA LEU A 418 2.20 -3.07 -10.40
C LEU A 418 1.10 -2.56 -11.34
N LEU A 419 0.19 -3.44 -11.76
CA LEU A 419 -1.02 -3.11 -12.52
C LEU A 419 -2.30 -3.21 -11.69
N SER A 420 -2.21 -3.64 -10.43
CA SER A 420 -3.37 -3.71 -9.56
C SER A 420 -3.96 -2.30 -9.35
N PRO A 421 -5.30 -2.15 -9.30
CA PRO A 421 -5.91 -0.87 -9.01
C PRO A 421 -5.48 -0.38 -7.63
N SER A 422 -5.37 0.94 -7.49
CA SER A 422 -5.21 1.53 -6.16
C SER A 422 -6.48 1.24 -5.35
N PRO A 423 -6.36 0.93 -4.06
CA PRO A 423 -7.50 0.61 -3.23
C PRO A 423 -8.25 1.93 -3.00
N GLY A 424 -9.56 1.87 -2.84
CA GLY A 424 -10.30 3.08 -2.46
C GLY A 424 -10.69 3.99 -3.62
N ARG A 425 -9.89 4.07 -4.69
CA ARG A 425 -10.30 4.68 -5.96
C ARG A 425 -11.18 3.69 -6.72
N ALA A 426 -12.33 4.15 -7.22
CA ALA A 426 -13.05 3.44 -8.27
C ALA A 426 -12.02 3.01 -9.32
N ALA A 427 -12.17 1.80 -9.88
CA ALA A 427 -11.24 1.31 -10.90
C ALA A 427 -11.26 2.30 -12.07
N GLU A 428 -10.38 3.31 -12.02
CA GLU A 428 -10.33 4.29 -13.07
C GLU A 428 -10.00 3.51 -14.33
N PRO A 429 -10.77 3.70 -15.42
CA PRO A 429 -10.56 2.98 -16.66
C PRO A 429 -9.17 3.18 -17.27
N ALA A 430 -8.22 3.88 -16.64
CA ALA A 430 -6.92 4.25 -17.21
C ALA A 430 -6.15 3.07 -17.82
N TRP A 431 -6.33 1.84 -17.32
CA TRP A 431 -5.70 0.64 -17.90
C TRP A 431 -6.60 -0.12 -18.90
N LEU A 432 -7.92 0.12 -18.92
CA LEU A 432 -8.85 -0.43 -19.92
C LEU A 432 -8.49 -0.09 -21.37
N PRO A 433 -8.07 1.14 -21.75
CA PRO A 433 -7.66 1.42 -23.12
C PRO A 433 -6.36 0.70 -23.45
N ALA A 434 -5.42 0.53 -22.51
CA ALA A 434 -4.21 -0.25 -22.74
C ALA A 434 -4.53 -1.74 -22.97
N ALA A 435 -5.41 -2.32 -22.16
CA ALA A 435 -5.89 -3.69 -22.32
C ALA A 435 -6.70 -3.89 -23.61
N ALA A 436 -7.57 -2.93 -23.96
CA ALA A 436 -8.36 -2.94 -25.19
C ALA A 436 -7.48 -2.80 -26.43
N VAL A 437 -6.50 -1.89 -26.41
CA VAL A 437 -5.51 -1.75 -27.50
C VAL A 437 -4.74 -3.05 -27.66
N LEU A 438 -4.28 -3.67 -26.58
CA LEU A 438 -3.55 -4.93 -26.65
C LEU A 438 -4.41 -6.08 -27.20
N ALA A 439 -5.68 -6.17 -26.77
CA ALA A 439 -6.65 -7.14 -27.29
C ALA A 439 -6.94 -6.91 -28.79
N VAL A 440 -7.19 -5.67 -29.20
CA VAL A 440 -7.42 -5.29 -30.61
C VAL A 440 -6.18 -5.57 -31.46
N THR A 441 -4.97 -5.32 -30.94
CA THR A 441 -3.73 -5.56 -31.67
C THR A 441 -3.51 -7.06 -31.88
N VAL A 442 -3.81 -7.89 -30.87
CA VAL A 442 -3.75 -9.37 -30.97
C VAL A 442 -4.81 -9.90 -31.94
N LEU A 443 -6.05 -9.40 -31.86
CA LEU A 443 -7.14 -9.79 -32.77
C LEU A 443 -6.86 -9.35 -34.22
N GLY A 444 -6.36 -8.14 -34.44
CA GLY A 444 -6.01 -7.63 -35.76
C GLY A 444 -4.85 -8.37 -36.40
N THR A 445 -3.81 -8.69 -35.63
CA THR A 445 -2.65 -9.45 -36.13
C THR A 445 -2.99 -10.92 -36.42
N THR A 446 -3.80 -11.56 -35.58
CA THR A 446 -4.29 -12.93 -35.84
C THR A 446 -5.20 -12.97 -37.07
N ALA A 447 -6.13 -12.02 -37.21
CA ALA A 447 -6.97 -11.90 -38.40
C ALA A 447 -6.14 -11.65 -39.67
N GLY A 448 -5.14 -10.77 -39.61
CA GLY A 448 -4.23 -10.50 -40.73
C GLY A 448 -3.40 -11.71 -41.17
N LEU A 449 -2.91 -12.51 -40.22
CA LEU A 449 -2.20 -13.77 -40.51
C LEU A 449 -3.12 -14.82 -41.15
N LEU A 450 -4.36 -14.94 -40.66
CA LEU A 450 -5.36 -15.84 -41.24
C LEU A 450 -5.76 -15.42 -42.66
N LEU A 451 -5.86 -14.11 -42.93
CA LEU A 451 -6.16 -13.58 -44.26
C LEU A 451 -5.00 -13.75 -45.25
N ARG A 452 -3.74 -13.55 -44.81
CA ARG A 452 -2.56 -13.76 -45.68
C ARG A 452 -2.39 -15.23 -46.07
N ARG A 453 -2.64 -16.18 -45.15
CA ARG A 453 -2.60 -17.62 -45.46
C ARG A 453 -3.69 -18.07 -46.44
N ARG A 454 -4.82 -17.35 -46.54
CA ARG A 454 -5.85 -17.64 -47.55
C ARG A 454 -5.49 -17.13 -48.95
N ARG A 455 -4.58 -16.17 -49.08
CA ARG A 455 -4.21 -15.56 -50.38
C ARG A 455 -3.04 -16.24 -51.08
N HIS A 456 -2.28 -17.09 -50.38
CA HIS A 456 -1.23 -17.93 -50.94
C HIS A 456 -1.49 -19.38 -50.51
N PRO A 457 -2.36 -20.12 -51.22
CA PRO A 457 -2.55 -21.55 -51.01
C PRO A 457 -1.32 -22.37 -51.36
#